data_AF-A0A0F8YIX9-F1
#
_entry.id   AF-A0A0F8YIX9-F1
#
_cell.length_a   1.000
_cell.length_b   1.000
_cell.length_c   1.000
_cell.angle_alpha   90.00
_cell.angle_beta   90.00
_cell.angle_gamma   90.00
#
_symmetry.space_group_name_H-M   'P 1'
#
loop_
_entity.id
_entity.type
_entity.pdbx_description
1 polymer ?
#
loop_
_entity_poly.entity_id
_entity_poly.type
_entity_poly.pdbx_seq_one_letter_code
_entity_poly.pdbx_strand_id
1 'polypeptide(L)'
;MSETRDAALSSKAWPFEEARRVLKRYAKKPPEKGYVLFETGYGPSGLPHIGTFGEVLRTTMIKRAFEEISDIPTKLVCFSDDLDGMRKVPGNVPQQEMLAEHMHRPLTSVPDPFGTHESFGHHNNAMLRRFLDTFGFEYEFYSAREFYRSGQFDEVLLRACEKYDEIMA
;
A
#
# COMPACT_ATOMS: atom_id res chain seq x y z
N MET A 1 -2.50 -32.14 -10.98
CA MET A 1 -2.46 -30.68 -11.19
C MET A 1 -3.37 -30.37 -12.37
N SER A 2 -4.10 -29.25 -12.36
CA SER A 2 -4.94 -28.88 -13.51
C SER A 2 -4.04 -28.43 -14.66
N GLU A 3 -4.50 -28.60 -15.91
CA GLU A 3 -3.78 -28.10 -17.11
C GLU A 3 -3.45 -26.60 -16.98
N THR A 4 -4.34 -25.83 -16.34
CA THR A 4 -4.15 -24.41 -16.05
C THR A 4 -2.95 -24.14 -15.13
N ARG A 5 -2.74 -24.97 -14.09
CA ARG A 5 -1.63 -24.81 -13.15
C ARG A 5 -0.28 -25.15 -13.79
N ASP A 6 -0.24 -26.15 -14.66
CA ASP A 6 0.98 -26.51 -15.40
C ASP A 6 1.37 -25.43 -16.41
N ALA A 7 0.37 -24.84 -17.09
CA ALA A 7 0.57 -23.67 -17.94
C ALA A 7 1.08 -22.45 -17.14
N ALA A 8 0.51 -22.18 -15.96
CA ALA A 8 0.95 -21.12 -15.06
C ALA A 8 2.40 -21.33 -14.59
N LEU A 9 2.77 -22.55 -14.20
CA LEU A 9 4.11 -22.90 -13.74
C LEU A 9 5.17 -22.74 -14.84
N SER A 10 4.81 -23.03 -16.10
CA SER A 10 5.71 -22.92 -17.27
C SER A 10 5.70 -21.55 -17.96
N SER A 11 4.76 -20.66 -17.60
CA SER A 11 4.63 -19.34 -18.19
C SER A 11 5.88 -18.48 -17.97
N LYS A 12 6.33 -17.83 -19.06
CA LYS A 12 7.44 -16.87 -19.09
C LYS A 12 6.99 -15.41 -18.87
N ALA A 13 5.70 -15.19 -18.60
CA ALA A 13 5.26 -13.84 -18.25
C ALA A 13 5.85 -13.43 -16.90
N TRP A 14 6.33 -12.19 -16.82
CA TRP A 14 7.05 -11.66 -15.65
C TRP A 14 6.32 -11.85 -14.29
N PRO A 15 4.96 -11.80 -14.17
CA PRO A 15 4.32 -12.01 -12.88
C PRO A 15 4.52 -13.43 -12.36
N PHE A 16 4.57 -14.43 -13.25
CA PHE A 16 4.84 -15.82 -12.87
C PHE A 16 6.29 -16.06 -12.50
N GLU A 17 7.23 -15.30 -13.07
CA GLU A 17 8.64 -15.33 -12.64
C GLU A 17 8.77 -14.85 -11.19
N GLU A 18 8.16 -13.71 -10.86
CA GLU A 18 8.16 -13.17 -9.50
C GLU A 18 7.36 -14.06 -8.53
N ALA A 19 6.21 -14.58 -8.95
CA ALA A 19 5.43 -15.52 -8.15
C ALA A 19 6.23 -16.78 -7.79
N ARG A 20 6.98 -17.37 -8.73
CA ARG A 20 7.86 -18.52 -8.46
C ARG A 20 8.98 -18.17 -7.48
N ARG A 21 9.54 -16.95 -7.55
CA ARG A 21 10.53 -16.46 -6.57
C ARG A 21 9.93 -16.37 -5.18
N VAL A 22 8.70 -15.87 -5.05
CA VAL A 22 7.96 -15.82 -3.77
C VAL A 22 7.68 -17.23 -3.27
N LEU A 23 7.16 -18.13 -4.12
CA LEU A 23 6.87 -19.52 -3.76
C LEU A 23 8.10 -20.26 -3.25
N LYS A 24 9.26 -20.04 -3.88
CA LYS A 24 10.54 -20.64 -3.46
C LYS A 24 10.93 -20.25 -2.03
N ARG A 25 10.55 -19.06 -1.53
CA ARG A 25 10.81 -18.64 -0.14
C ARG A 25 10.06 -19.52 0.89
N TYR A 26 8.94 -20.10 0.49
CA TYR A 26 8.10 -20.95 1.35
C TYR A 26 8.30 -22.45 1.12
N ALA A 27 9.33 -22.85 0.34
CA ALA A 27 9.59 -24.27 0.03
C ALA A 27 9.94 -25.11 1.28
N LYS A 28 10.47 -24.50 2.34
CA LYS A 28 10.88 -25.19 3.58
C LYS A 28 9.86 -25.11 4.71
N LYS A 29 9.12 -24.01 4.80
CA LYS A 29 8.16 -23.73 5.88
C LYS A 29 7.03 -22.86 5.34
N PRO A 30 5.76 -23.15 5.68
CA PRO A 30 4.63 -22.29 5.34
C PRO A 30 4.73 -20.93 6.06
N PRO A 31 4.02 -19.89 5.58
CA PRO A 31 4.01 -18.58 6.24
C PRO A 31 3.47 -18.69 7.67
N GLU A 32 4.13 -18.03 8.63
CA GLU A 32 3.74 -18.08 10.05
C GLU A 32 2.36 -17.45 10.29
N LYS A 33 1.99 -16.43 9.51
CA LYS A 33 0.68 -15.78 9.55
C LYS A 33 -0.44 -16.61 8.88
N GLY A 34 -0.10 -17.75 8.26
CA GLY A 34 -1.03 -18.58 7.49
C GLY A 34 -1.30 -18.08 6.06
N TYR A 35 -0.74 -16.94 5.66
CA TYR A 35 -0.87 -16.35 4.33
C TYR A 35 0.41 -15.62 3.90
N VAL A 36 0.56 -15.42 2.58
CA VAL A 36 1.57 -14.50 2.01
C VAL A 36 0.97 -13.11 1.92
N LEU A 37 1.60 -12.15 2.60
CA LEU A 37 1.23 -10.74 2.53
C LEU A 37 1.88 -10.09 1.31
N PHE A 38 1.05 -9.53 0.44
CA PHE A 38 1.43 -8.58 -0.59
C PHE A 38 1.04 -7.19 -0.11
N GLU A 39 1.87 -6.20 -0.41
CA GLU A 39 1.70 -4.84 0.09
C GLU A 39 2.02 -3.80 -0.97
N THR A 40 1.31 -2.68 -0.92
CA THR A 40 1.48 -1.50 -1.78
C THR A 40 1.38 -0.25 -0.93
N GLY A 41 2.05 0.82 -1.31
CA GLY A 41 2.04 2.10 -0.61
C GLY A 41 1.32 3.20 -1.38
N TYR A 42 0.83 4.20 -0.64
CA TYR A 42 0.32 5.44 -1.21
C TYR A 42 0.54 6.61 -0.26
N GLY A 43 1.29 7.63 -0.70
CA GLY A 43 1.32 8.93 -0.04
C GLY A 43 0.17 9.82 -0.53
N PRO A 44 -0.85 10.12 0.30
CA PRO A 44 -2.04 10.86 -0.13
C PRO A 44 -1.81 12.38 -0.18
N SER A 45 -0.65 12.81 -0.71
CA SER A 45 -0.29 14.22 -0.86
C SER A 45 -0.82 14.86 -2.14
N GLY A 46 -1.58 14.12 -2.93
CA GLY A 46 -2.22 14.55 -4.16
C GLY A 46 -3.14 13.47 -4.70
N LEU A 47 -3.97 13.82 -5.69
CA LEU A 47 -4.91 12.89 -6.29
C LEU A 47 -4.20 11.66 -6.86
N PRO A 48 -4.77 10.45 -6.71
CA PRO A 48 -4.18 9.23 -7.27
C PRO A 48 -4.10 9.35 -8.79
N HIS A 49 -2.97 8.92 -9.35
CA HIS A 49 -2.74 8.94 -10.79
C HIS A 49 -2.43 7.53 -11.31
N ILE A 50 -2.21 7.41 -12.62
CA ILE A 50 -1.92 6.12 -13.26
C ILE A 50 -0.67 5.41 -12.71
N GLY A 51 0.24 6.16 -12.07
CA GLY A 51 1.40 5.61 -11.39
C GLY A 51 1.01 4.84 -10.12
N THR A 52 0.19 5.46 -9.26
CA THR A 52 -0.41 4.83 -8.07
C THR A 52 -1.18 3.57 -8.46
N PHE A 53 -1.98 3.63 -9.52
CA PHE A 53 -2.66 2.46 -10.06
C PHE A 53 -1.70 1.38 -10.52
N GLY A 54 -0.65 1.76 -11.24
CA GLY A 54 0.35 0.82 -11.72
C GLY A 54 1.04 0.07 -10.57
N GLU A 55 1.23 0.71 -9.42
CA GLU A 55 1.76 0.04 -8.22
C GLU A 55 0.82 -1.07 -7.73
N VAL A 56 -0.46 -0.75 -7.53
CA VAL A 56 -1.46 -1.72 -7.06
C VAL A 56 -1.69 -2.83 -8.09
N LEU A 57 -1.77 -2.47 -9.37
CA LEU A 57 -1.95 -3.42 -10.46
C LEU A 57 -0.78 -4.42 -10.53
N ARG A 58 0.46 -3.95 -10.53
CA ARG A 58 1.64 -4.84 -10.64
C ARG A 58 1.72 -5.82 -9.48
N THR A 59 1.51 -5.35 -8.25
CA THR A 59 1.48 -6.24 -7.07
C THR A 59 0.34 -7.25 -7.16
N THR A 60 -0.84 -6.82 -7.63
CA THR A 60 -1.99 -7.71 -7.84
C THR A 60 -1.72 -8.75 -8.93
N MET A 61 -1.03 -8.41 -10.02
CA MET A 61 -0.64 -9.36 -11.05
C MET A 61 0.27 -10.46 -10.49
N ILE A 62 1.23 -10.11 -9.62
CA ILE A 62 2.09 -11.10 -8.96
C ILE A 62 1.27 -11.94 -7.97
N LYS A 63 0.42 -11.33 -7.16
CA LYS A 63 -0.47 -12.04 -6.21
C LYS A 63 -1.35 -13.07 -6.93
N ARG A 64 -2.02 -12.67 -8.02
CA ARG A 64 -2.86 -13.55 -8.84
C ARG A 64 -2.02 -14.68 -9.45
N ALA A 65 -0.86 -14.36 -10.04
CA ALA A 65 0.04 -15.38 -10.57
C ALA A 65 0.53 -16.37 -9.50
N PHE A 66 0.73 -15.89 -8.26
CA PHE A 66 1.08 -16.72 -7.11
C PHE A 66 -0.06 -17.66 -6.70
N GLU A 67 -1.31 -17.18 -6.65
CA GLU A 67 -2.51 -17.99 -6.37
C GLU A 67 -2.71 -19.10 -7.41
N GLU A 68 -2.39 -18.84 -8.68
CA GLU A 68 -2.51 -19.86 -9.73
C GLU A 68 -1.48 -21.01 -9.58
N ILE A 69 -0.33 -20.75 -8.95
CA ILE A 69 0.75 -21.74 -8.80
C ILE A 69 0.86 -22.30 -7.37
N SER A 70 0.16 -21.73 -6.41
CA SER A 70 0.28 -22.03 -4.97
C SER A 70 -1.08 -22.12 -4.29
N ASP A 71 -1.22 -23.07 -3.37
CA ASP A 71 -2.41 -23.20 -2.52
C ASP A 71 -2.28 -22.38 -1.23
N ILE A 72 -1.20 -21.61 -1.07
CA ILE A 72 -0.98 -20.78 0.12
C ILE A 72 -1.91 -19.56 0.04
N PRO A 73 -2.73 -19.28 1.07
CA PRO A 73 -3.58 -18.10 1.10
C PRO A 73 -2.79 -16.80 0.91
N THR A 74 -3.41 -15.80 0.32
CA THR A 74 -2.78 -14.49 0.13
C THR A 74 -3.63 -13.36 0.71
N LYS A 75 -2.98 -12.24 1.01
CA LYS A 75 -3.63 -11.00 1.43
C LYS A 75 -2.94 -9.84 0.74
N LEU A 76 -3.70 -8.82 0.33
CA LEU A 76 -3.18 -7.57 -0.21
C LEU A 76 -3.50 -6.43 0.75
N VAL A 77 -2.48 -5.72 1.22
CA VAL A 77 -2.64 -4.47 1.98
C VAL A 77 -2.27 -3.28 1.09
N CYS A 78 -3.16 -2.29 1.05
CA CYS A 78 -2.86 -0.97 0.52
C CYS A 78 -2.65 -0.02 1.70
N PHE A 79 -1.40 0.30 2.00
CA PHE A 79 -1.01 1.12 3.13
C PHE A 79 -0.91 2.58 2.70
N SER A 80 -1.56 3.46 3.44
CA SER A 80 -1.53 4.90 3.19
C SER A 80 -0.64 5.61 4.20
N ASP A 81 0.38 6.29 3.71
CA ASP A 81 1.29 7.15 4.50
C ASP A 81 0.64 8.51 4.80
N ASP A 82 -0.61 8.49 5.28
CA ASP A 82 -1.46 9.68 5.48
C ASP A 82 -1.08 10.55 6.69
N LEU A 83 -0.10 10.09 7.47
CA LEU A 83 0.53 10.88 8.54
C LEU A 83 1.71 11.72 8.04
N ASP A 84 2.18 11.52 6.80
CA ASP A 84 3.28 12.29 6.24
C ASP A 84 2.97 13.80 6.22
N GLY A 85 4.01 14.61 6.43
CA GLY A 85 3.90 16.06 6.34
C GLY A 85 3.65 16.52 4.91
N MET A 86 2.76 17.49 4.70
CA MET A 86 2.53 18.10 3.39
C MET A 86 3.77 18.90 2.94
N ARG A 87 4.57 18.31 2.05
CA ARG A 87 5.84 18.90 1.58
C ARG A 87 5.69 19.89 0.41
N LYS A 88 4.55 19.84 -0.29
CA LYS A 88 4.28 20.69 -1.46
C LYS A 88 2.78 20.85 -1.63
N VAL A 89 2.35 22.03 -2.08
CA VAL A 89 0.98 22.27 -2.54
C VAL A 89 0.83 21.78 -3.99
N PRO A 90 -0.09 20.84 -4.29
CA PRO A 90 -0.32 20.41 -5.66
C PRO A 90 -0.93 21.54 -6.50
N GLY A 91 -0.40 21.76 -7.71
CA GLY A 91 -0.90 22.84 -8.58
C GLY A 91 -2.27 22.55 -9.22
N ASN A 92 -2.77 21.31 -9.08
CA ASN A 92 -4.01 20.83 -9.69
C ASN A 92 -5.18 20.73 -8.69
N VAL A 93 -5.04 21.30 -7.49
CA VAL A 93 -6.12 21.35 -6.48
C VAL A 93 -6.55 22.81 -6.22
N PRO A 94 -7.82 23.04 -5.82
CA PRO A 94 -8.29 24.36 -5.43
C PRO A 94 -7.68 24.81 -4.10
N GLN A 95 -7.96 26.06 -3.70
CA GLN A 95 -7.59 26.61 -2.40
C GLN A 95 -6.08 26.54 -2.06
N GLN A 96 -5.21 26.78 -3.06
CA GLN A 96 -3.75 26.65 -2.89
C GLN A 96 -3.16 27.58 -1.83
N GLU A 97 -3.72 28.78 -1.66
CA GLU A 97 -3.30 29.73 -0.61
C GLU A 97 -3.58 29.16 0.79
N MET A 98 -4.78 28.62 1.03
CA MET A 98 -5.12 27.92 2.28
C MET A 98 -4.18 26.73 2.52
N LEU A 99 -3.91 25.92 1.49
CA LEU A 99 -2.99 24.79 1.63
C LEU A 99 -1.57 25.24 1.99
N ALA A 100 -1.10 26.37 1.45
CA ALA A 100 0.22 26.90 1.79
C ALA A 100 0.38 27.22 3.28
N GLU A 101 -0.70 27.59 3.97
CA GLU A 101 -0.71 27.84 5.43
C GLU A 101 -0.58 26.55 6.27
N HIS A 102 -0.83 25.39 5.66
CA HIS A 102 -0.80 24.09 6.33
C HIS A 102 0.41 23.21 5.95
N MET A 103 1.42 23.79 5.32
CA MET A 103 2.67 23.10 4.98
C MET A 103 3.30 22.41 6.20
N HIS A 104 3.93 21.27 5.95
CA HIS A 104 4.57 20.39 6.94
C HIS A 104 3.63 19.75 7.98
N ARG A 105 2.34 20.09 8.01
CA ARG A 105 1.36 19.37 8.84
C ARG A 105 1.07 17.99 8.24
N PRO A 106 0.72 16.98 9.07
CA PRO A 106 0.24 15.70 8.56
C PRO A 106 -0.91 15.87 7.58
N LEU A 107 -0.94 15.08 6.50
CA LEU A 107 -2.00 15.13 5.48
C LEU A 107 -3.40 14.90 6.08
N THR A 108 -3.50 14.10 7.14
CA THR A 108 -4.73 13.91 7.92
C THR A 108 -5.15 15.11 8.78
N SER A 109 -4.35 16.17 8.82
CA SER A 109 -4.61 17.43 9.57
C SER A 109 -4.67 18.67 8.69
N VAL A 110 -4.41 18.55 7.38
CA VAL A 110 -4.58 19.61 6.39
C VAL A 110 -6.06 19.66 5.97
N PRO A 111 -6.74 20.81 5.93
CA PRO A 111 -8.14 20.90 5.50
C PRO A 111 -8.33 20.38 4.06
N ASP A 112 -9.48 19.76 3.79
CA ASP A 112 -9.83 19.31 2.43
C ASP A 112 -10.12 20.54 1.54
N PRO A 113 -9.32 20.80 0.48
CA PRO A 113 -9.57 21.90 -0.44
C PRO A 113 -10.85 21.71 -1.27
N PHE A 114 -11.47 20.52 -1.25
CA PHE A 114 -12.75 20.24 -1.92
C PHE A 114 -13.96 20.35 -0.98
N GLY A 115 -13.76 20.43 0.34
CA GLY A 115 -14.85 20.54 1.32
C GLY A 115 -15.74 19.31 1.45
N THR A 116 -15.23 18.13 1.10
CA THR A 116 -15.98 16.86 1.00
C THR A 116 -15.61 15.83 2.05
N HIS A 117 -14.41 15.92 2.63
CA HIS A 117 -13.87 14.98 3.60
C HIS A 117 -13.24 15.73 4.78
N GLU A 118 -12.89 15.00 5.84
CA GLU A 118 -12.34 15.57 7.08
C GLU A 118 -11.00 16.31 6.86
N SER A 119 -10.20 15.87 5.89
CA SER A 119 -8.90 16.44 5.59
C SER A 119 -8.48 16.13 4.15
N PHE A 120 -7.41 16.78 3.69
CA PHE A 120 -6.81 16.52 2.39
C PHE A 120 -6.36 15.06 2.21
N GLY A 121 -5.71 14.49 3.23
CA GLY A 121 -5.37 13.06 3.27
C GLY A 121 -6.60 12.16 3.15
N HIS A 122 -7.69 12.45 3.89
CA HIS A 122 -8.93 11.68 3.82
C HIS A 122 -9.58 11.75 2.43
N HIS A 123 -9.59 12.94 1.80
CA HIS A 123 -10.09 13.10 0.44
C HIS A 123 -9.32 12.22 -0.55
N ASN A 124 -7.99 12.31 -0.54
CA ASN A 124 -7.14 11.56 -1.46
C ASN A 124 -7.22 10.04 -1.23
N ASN A 125 -7.34 9.61 0.03
CA ASN A 125 -7.59 8.21 0.38
C ASN A 125 -8.94 7.71 -0.14
N ALA A 126 -10.00 8.51 -0.02
CA ALA A 126 -11.30 8.17 -0.58
C ALA A 126 -11.25 8.08 -2.12
N MET A 127 -10.49 8.97 -2.78
CA MET A 127 -10.29 8.90 -4.23
C MET A 127 -9.51 7.65 -4.65
N LEU A 128 -8.47 7.27 -3.91
CA LEU A 128 -7.73 6.02 -4.16
C LEU A 128 -8.67 4.83 -4.02
N ARG A 129 -9.37 4.71 -2.89
CA ARG A 129 -10.27 3.58 -2.63
C ARG A 129 -11.36 3.47 -3.70
N ARG A 130 -12.03 4.57 -4.03
CA ARG A 130 -13.02 4.60 -5.12
C ARG A 130 -12.43 4.10 -6.44
N PHE A 131 -11.21 4.52 -6.75
CA PHE A 131 -10.54 4.09 -7.97
C PHE A 131 -10.24 2.59 -7.94
N LEU A 132 -9.66 2.06 -6.86
CA LEU A 132 -9.39 0.63 -6.73
C LEU A 132 -10.67 -0.22 -6.77
N ASP A 133 -11.71 0.22 -6.06
CA ASP A 133 -13.00 -0.46 -6.01
C ASP A 133 -13.67 -0.51 -7.40
N THR A 134 -13.52 0.55 -8.19
CA THR A 134 -14.05 0.63 -9.58
C THR A 134 -13.45 -0.44 -10.49
N PHE A 135 -12.19 -0.80 -10.28
CA PHE A 135 -11.50 -1.85 -11.05
C PHE A 135 -11.59 -3.24 -10.41
N GLY A 136 -12.33 -3.39 -9.30
CA GLY A 136 -12.54 -4.67 -8.64
C GLY A 136 -11.31 -5.22 -7.94
N PHE A 137 -10.41 -4.37 -7.46
CA PHE A 137 -9.29 -4.83 -6.63
C PHE A 137 -9.79 -5.32 -5.27
N GLU A 138 -9.28 -6.46 -4.83
CA GLU A 138 -9.49 -6.98 -3.47
C GLU A 138 -8.27 -6.62 -2.61
N TYR A 139 -8.47 -5.77 -1.61
CA TYR A 139 -7.42 -5.24 -0.75
C TYR A 139 -7.97 -4.87 0.64
N GLU A 140 -7.08 -4.83 1.62
CA GLU A 140 -7.32 -4.18 2.92
C GLU A 140 -6.62 -2.83 2.95
N PHE A 141 -7.37 -1.77 3.25
CA PHE A 141 -6.82 -0.41 3.34
C PHE A 141 -6.37 -0.09 4.77
N TYR A 142 -5.11 0.26 4.96
CA TYR A 142 -4.55 0.69 6.24
C TYR A 142 -4.10 2.15 6.19
N SER A 143 -4.28 2.86 7.30
CA SER A 143 -3.89 4.26 7.49
C SER A 143 -2.73 4.35 8.48
N ALA A 144 -1.66 5.03 8.10
CA ALA A 144 -0.54 5.32 8.98
C ALA A 144 -1.01 6.06 10.24
N ARG A 145 -1.84 7.09 10.09
CA ARG A 145 -2.42 7.85 11.21
C ARG A 145 -3.08 6.92 12.23
N GLU A 146 -3.90 5.97 11.78
CA GLU A 146 -4.56 5.02 12.69
C GLU A 146 -3.58 4.06 13.36
N PHE A 147 -2.59 3.55 12.63
CA PHE A 147 -1.57 2.66 13.18
C PHE A 147 -0.71 3.34 14.25
N TYR A 148 -0.27 4.57 14.00
CA TYR A 148 0.44 5.38 14.99
C TYR A 148 -0.46 5.75 16.18
N ARG A 149 -1.70 6.18 15.93
CA ARG A 149 -2.62 6.63 16.99
C ARG A 149 -3.08 5.50 17.92
N SER A 150 -3.25 4.30 17.38
CA SER A 150 -3.69 3.11 18.14
C SER A 150 -2.56 2.40 18.88
N GLY A 151 -1.30 2.80 18.66
CA GLY A 151 -0.13 2.15 19.24
C GLY A 151 0.26 0.82 18.57
N GLN A 152 -0.31 0.49 17.41
CA GLN A 152 0.04 -0.75 16.69
C GLN A 152 1.51 -0.79 16.24
N PHE A 153 2.15 0.37 16.10
CA PHE A 153 3.58 0.45 15.80
C PHE A 153 4.47 0.54 17.04
N ASP A 154 3.93 0.67 18.26
CA ASP A 154 4.73 0.99 19.46
C ASP A 154 5.84 -0.02 19.71
N GLU A 155 5.57 -1.32 19.59
CA GLU A 155 6.58 -2.38 19.76
C GLU A 155 7.74 -2.21 18.78
N VAL A 156 7.44 -1.91 17.51
CA VAL A 156 8.46 -1.75 16.46
C VAL A 156 9.19 -0.42 16.60
N LEU A 157 8.50 0.65 17.02
CA LEU A 157 9.11 1.96 17.28
C LEU A 157 10.10 1.89 18.46
N LEU A 158 9.72 1.22 19.56
CA LEU A 158 10.62 0.98 20.68
C LEU A 158 11.84 0.17 20.24
N ARG A 159 11.63 -0.87 19.43
CA ARG A 159 12.73 -1.66 18.87
C ARG A 159 13.65 -0.84 17.98
N ALA A 160 13.11 0.08 17.17
CA ALA A 160 13.92 0.98 16.36
C ALA A 160 14.80 1.89 17.24
N CYS A 161 14.28 2.37 18.38
CA CYS A 161 15.07 3.10 19.37
C CYS A 161 16.16 2.23 20.01
N GLU A 162 15.85 0.99 20.40
CA GLU A 162 16.83 0.04 20.96
C GLU A 162 17.95 -0.29 19.95
N LYS A 163 17.63 -0.24 18.66
CA LYS A 163 18.53 -0.56 17.55
C LYS A 163 19.06 0.67 16.82
N TYR A 164 18.98 1.84 17.44
CA TYR A 164 19.36 3.11 16.83
C TYR A 164 20.77 3.09 16.22
N ASP A 165 21.77 2.63 16.98
CA ASP A 165 23.16 2.60 16.49
C ASP A 165 23.34 1.65 15.30
N GLU A 166 22.61 0.54 15.26
CA GLU A 166 22.63 -0.40 14.13
C GLU A 166 21.94 0.19 12.88
N ILE A 167 20.92 1.05 13.07
CA ILE A 167 20.23 1.75 11.98
C ILE A 167 21.10 2.86 11.39
N MET A 168 21.92 3.51 12.21
CA MET A 168 22.78 4.62 11.79
C MET A 168 24.12 4.18 11.17
N ALA A 169 24.51 2.91 11.33
CA ALA A 169 25.75 2.34 10.81
C ALA A 169 25.71 2.06 9.31
#